data_AF-A0A928K696-F1
#
_entry.id   AF-A0A928K696-F1
#
_cell.length_a   1.000
_cell.length_b   1.000
_cell.length_c   1.000
_cell.angle_alpha   90.00
_cell.angle_beta   90.00
_cell.angle_gamma   90.00
#
_symmetry.space_group_name_H-M   'P 1'
#
loop_
_entity.id
_entity.type
_entity.pdbx_description
1 polymer ?
#
loop_
_entity_poly.entity_id
_entity_poly.type
_entity_poly.pdbx_seq_one_letter_code
_entity_poly.pdbx_strand_id
1 'polypeptide(L)' 'MSTGYMISVEEIIEELGVSSSYAYKLIREMNKSLAEKGYRVVRGRISRKYFEEQFYGMNAEQQKGE' A
#
# COMPACT_ATOMS: atom_id res chain seq x y z
N MET A 1 -14.27 -2.97 -6.40
CA MET A 1 -13.07 -3.37 -5.64
C MET A 1 -12.09 -4.03 -6.60
N SER A 2 -11.00 -3.35 -6.93
CA SER A 2 -9.95 -3.87 -7.81
C SER A 2 -9.26 -5.08 -7.16
N THR A 3 -9.34 -6.24 -7.82
CA THR A 3 -8.93 -7.57 -7.30
C THR A 3 -7.41 -7.82 -7.46
N GLY A 4 -6.61 -6.76 -7.48
CA GLY A 4 -5.17 -6.83 -7.71
C GLY A 4 -4.35 -6.95 -6.42
N TYR A 5 -3.31 -7.77 -6.43
CA TYR A 5 -2.32 -7.87 -5.34
C TYR A 5 -1.54 -6.56 -5.11
N MET A 6 -1.55 -5.66 -6.10
CA MET A 6 -0.90 -4.36 -6.04
C MET A 6 -1.94 -3.25 -6.15
N ILE A 7 -1.72 -2.19 -5.39
CA ILE A 7 -2.46 -0.94 -5.47
C ILE A 7 -1.66 0.09 -6.29
N SER A 8 -2.34 0.74 -7.23
CA SER A 8 -1.81 1.81 -8.07
C SER A 8 -1.95 3.19 -7.43
N VAL A 9 -1.30 4.19 -8.03
CA VAL A 9 -1.42 5.59 -7.58
C VAL A 9 -2.87 6.06 -7.71
N GLU A 10 -3.53 5.69 -8.81
CA GLU A 10 -4.91 6.06 -9.11
C GLU A 10 -5.87 5.50 -8.05
N GLU A 11 -5.70 4.23 -7.66
CA GLU A 11 -6.48 3.63 -6.58
C GLU A 11 -6.25 4.33 -5.24
N ILE A 12 -5.00 4.71 -4.90
CA ILE A 12 -4.73 5.45 -3.65
C ILE A 12 -5.38 6.84 -3.66
N ILE A 13 -5.43 7.52 -4.81
CA ILE A 13 -6.11 8.81 -4.94
C ILE A 13 -7.60 8.65 -4.67
N GLU A 14 -8.22 7.65 -5.29
CA GLU A 14 -9.66 7.38 -5.12
C GLU A 14 -9.99 6.94 -3.68
N GLU A 15 -9.14 6.11 -3.07
CA GLU A 15 -9.37 5.51 -1.75
C GLU A 15 -9.09 6.49 -0.60
N LEU A 16 -8.05 7.32 -0.70
CA LEU A 16 -7.68 8.29 0.35
C LEU A 16 -8.15 9.72 0.07
N GLY A 17 -8.65 10.03 -1.13
CA GLY A 17 -9.07 11.38 -1.51
C GLY A 17 -7.93 12.41 -1.55
N VAL A 18 -6.71 11.96 -1.89
CA VAL A 18 -5.50 12.80 -1.86
C VAL A 18 -5.06 13.25 -3.26
N SER A 19 -4.26 14.33 -3.34
CA SER A 19 -3.70 14.76 -4.62
C SER A 19 -2.76 13.71 -5.23
N SER A 20 -2.65 13.70 -6.57
CA SER A 20 -1.74 12.78 -7.27
C SER A 20 -0.29 12.90 -6.80
N SER A 21 0.19 14.14 -6.61
CA SER A 21 1.53 14.39 -6.10
C SER A 21 1.77 13.77 -4.72
N TYR A 22 0.76 13.82 -3.85
CA TYR A 22 0.82 13.21 -2.53
C TYR A 22 0.81 11.68 -2.61
N ALA A 23 -0.05 11.08 -3.44
CA ALA A 23 -0.09 9.64 -3.65
C ALA A 23 1.26 9.08 -4.18
N TYR A 24 1.90 9.78 -5.14
CA TYR A 24 3.23 9.42 -5.63
C TYR A 24 4.32 9.51 -4.54
N LYS A 25 4.27 10.55 -3.70
CA LYS A 25 5.18 10.70 -2.57
C LYS A 25 5.03 9.55 -1.59
N LEU A 26 3.78 9.20 -1.28
CA LEU A 26 3.43 8.13 -0.35
C LEU A 26 3.95 6.76 -0.83
N ILE A 27 3.66 6.40 -2.09
CA ILE A 27 4.16 5.14 -2.68
C ILE A 27 5.70 5.10 -2.67
N ARG A 28 6.37 6.24 -2.91
CA ARG A 28 7.83 6.30 -2.88
C ARG A 28 8.37 6.03 -1.48
N GLU A 29 7.79 6.63 -0.44
CA GLU A 29 8.20 6.43 0.95
C GLU A 29 7.97 4.99 1.40
N MET A 30 6.81 4.42 1.07
CA MET A 30 6.48 3.05 1.43
C MET A 30 7.36 2.02 0.70
N ASN A 31 7.62 2.23 -0.60
CA ASN A 31 8.58 1.39 -1.33
C ASN A 31 10.01 1.55 -0.78
N LYS A 32 10.40 2.72 -0.28
CA LYS A 32 11.70 2.86 0.38
C LYS A 32 11.78 1.96 1.63
N SER A 33 10.74 1.97 2.47
CA SER A 33 10.67 1.09 3.65
C SER A 33 10.67 -0.41 3.28
N LEU A 34 9.94 -0.79 2.23
CA LEU A 34 9.94 -2.18 1.74
C LEU A 34 11.31 -2.60 1.22
N ALA A 35 12.00 -1.74 0.48
CA ALA A 35 13.35 -2.00 -0.01
C ALA A 35 14.37 -2.14 1.14
N GLU A 36 14.27 -1.28 2.16
CA GLU A 36 15.10 -1.37 3.38
C GLU A 36 14.87 -2.68 4.16
N LYS A 37 13.64 -3.21 4.14
CA LYS A 37 13.30 -4.53 4.69
C LYS A 37 13.72 -5.72 3.81
N GLY A 38 14.34 -5.47 2.65
CA GLY A 38 14.82 -6.50 1.72
C GLY A 38 13.79 -6.99 0.71
N TYR A 39 12.61 -6.35 0.62
CA TYR A 39 11.60 -6.69 -0.38
C TYR A 39 11.90 -6.04 -1.73
N ARG A 40 11.46 -6.69 -2.80
CA ARG A 40 11.44 -6.08 -4.14
C ARG A 40 10.30 -5.10 -4.25
N VAL A 41 10.56 -3.97 -4.89
CA VAL A 41 9.61 -2.86 -5.02
C VAL A 41 9.38 -2.49 -6.48
N VAL A 42 8.19 -1.98 -6.78
CA VAL A 42 7.78 -1.59 -8.14
C VAL A 42 7.43 -0.11 -8.14
N ARG A 43 8.02 0.65 -9.06
CA ARG A 43 7.74 2.08 -9.16
C ARG A 43 6.26 2.32 -9.51
N GLY A 44 5.60 3.19 -8.75
CA GLY A 44 4.19 3.57 -8.97
C GLY A 44 3.16 2.54 -8.49
N ARG A 45 3.60 1.45 -7.84
CA ARG A 45 2.72 0.45 -7.24
C ARG A 45 3.25 0.02 -5.88
N ILE A 46 2.37 -0.52 -5.05
CA ILE A 46 2.76 -1.16 -3.80
C ILE A 46 1.87 -2.35 -3.50
N SER A 47 2.34 -3.27 -2.66
CA SER A 47 1.52 -4.38 -2.16
C SER A 47 0.29 -3.82 -1.44
N ARG A 48 -0.91 -4.23 -1.87
CA ARG A 48 -2.18 -3.81 -1.24
C ARG A 48 -2.21 -4.19 0.24
N LYS A 49 -1.73 -5.39 0.57
CA LYS A 49 -1.61 -5.85 1.96
C LYS A 49 -0.76 -4.90 2.82
N TYR A 50 0.40 -4.50 2.30
CA TYR A 50 1.28 -3.59 3.04
C TYR A 50 0.68 -2.18 3.19
N PHE A 51 -0.05 -1.72 2.17
CA PHE A 51 -0.80 -0.47 2.26
C PHE A 51 -1.88 -0.55 3.35
N GLU A 52 -2.71 -1.58 3.33
CA GLU A 52 -3.79 -1.78 4.31
C GLU A 52 -3.26 -1.96 5.74
N GLU A 53 -2.14 -2.67 5.92
CA GLU A 53 -1.46 -2.80 7.21
C GLU A 53 -1.00 -1.44 7.76
N GLN A 54 -0.48 -0.56 6.91
CA GLN A 54 0.03 0.76 7.33
C GLN A 54 -1.09 1.77 7.63
N PHE A 55 -2.19 1.75 6.90
CA PHE A 55 -3.27 2.74 7.05
C PHE A 55 -4.39 2.30 7.97
N TYR A 56 -4.76 1.02 7.90
CA TYR A 56 -5.94 0.50 8.60
C TYR A 56 -5.55 -0.41 9.77
N GLY A 57 -4.26 -0.63 10.01
CA GLY A 57 -3.79 -1.52 11.07
C GLY A 57 -4.29 -2.96 10.91
N MET A 58 -4.69 -3.35 9.69
CA MET A 58 -5.19 -4.67 9.38
C MET A 58 -4.04 -5.67 9.44
N ASN A 59 -3.72 -6.13 10.66
CA ASN A 59 -2.91 -7.33 10.83
C ASN A 59 -3.73 -8.51 10.32
N ALA A 60 -3.28 -9.16 9.26
CA ALA A 60 -3.88 -10.39 8.73
C ALA A 60 -3.94 -11.54 9.76
N GLU A 61 -3.39 -11.33 10.97
CA GLU A 61 -3.37 -12.28 12.09
C GLU A 61 -4.64 -12.24 12.96
N GLN A 62 -5.58 -11.31 12.76
CA GLN A 62 -6.82 -11.26 13.56
C GLN A 62 -7.99 -12.11 12.99
N GLN A 63 -7.77 -12.95 11.98
CA GLN A 63 -8.75 -13.96 11.52
C GLN A 63 -8.43 -15.40 11.96
N LYS A 64 -7.71 -15.57 13.08
CA LYS A 64 -7.71 -16.82 13.86
C LYS A 64 -8.30 -16.56 15.23
N GLY A 65 -9.57 -16.18 15.27
CA GLY A 65 -10.37 -16.13 16.48
C GLY A 65 -11.44 -17.23 16.41
N GLU A 66 -11.19 -18.29 17.20
CA GLU A 66 -12.12 -19.30 17.76
C GLU A 66 -12.95 -20.19 16.83
#